data_AF-A0A4Q3FRE6-F1
#
_entry.id   AF-A0A4Q3FRE6-F1
#
_cell.length_a   1.000
_cell.length_b   1.000
_cell.length_c   1.000
_cell.angle_alpha   90.00
_cell.angle_beta   90.00
_cell.angle_gamma   90.00
#
_symmetry.space_group_name_H-M   'P 1'
#
loop_
_entity.id
_entity.type
_entity.pdbx_description
1 polymer ?
#
loop_
_entity_poly.entity_id
_entity_poly.type
_entity_poly.pdbx_seq_one_letter_code
_entity_poly.pdbx_strand_id
1 'polypeptide(L)'
;MVTLPTLLKLFEKIMYSKIMTHFGPLLNSSQHGFASGKSITTNMAEMITFIMEAYAEKCQVDGLYTDFSKAFDNLIHAILLQKMKDLSFNGKIINTNDLYF
;
A
#
# COMPACT_ATOMS: atom_id res chain seq x y z
N MET A 1 15.00 11.26 5.84
CA MET A 1 13.98 11.45 4.79
C MET A 1 14.51 12.51 3.83
N VAL A 2 14.91 12.12 2.62
CA VAL A 2 15.46 13.06 1.64
C VAL A 2 14.30 13.85 1.04
N THR A 3 14.39 15.18 1.05
CA THR A 3 13.37 16.04 0.45
C THR A 3 13.59 16.15 -1.05
N LEU A 4 12.63 15.67 -1.84
CA LEU A 4 12.67 15.84 -3.30
C LEU A 4 12.50 17.32 -3.70
N PRO A 5 13.21 17.80 -4.74
CA PRO A 5 12.92 19.05 -5.42
C PRO A 5 11.44 19.16 -5.84
N THR A 6 10.89 20.37 -5.86
CA THR A 6 9.47 20.63 -6.14
C THR A 6 8.98 20.01 -7.45
N LEU A 7 9.80 20.05 -8.51
CA LEU A 7 9.47 19.45 -9.79
C LEU A 7 9.31 17.92 -9.69
N LEU A 8 10.16 17.25 -8.90
CA LEU A 8 10.08 15.81 -8.71
C LEU A 8 8.87 15.42 -7.84
N LYS A 9 8.48 16.25 -6.86
CA LYS A 9 7.23 16.05 -6.11
C LYS A 9 5.99 16.16 -7.00
N LEU A 10 6.00 17.07 -7.97
CA LEU A 10 4.92 17.17 -8.95
C LEU A 10 4.85 15.90 -9.81
N PHE A 11 5.99 15.45 -10.31
CA PHE A 11 6.08 14.20 -11.09
C PHE A 11 5.59 12.99 -10.27
N GLU A 12 6.05 12.86 -9.02
CA GLU A 12 5.62 11.82 -8.08
C GLU A 12 4.10 11.84 -7.88
N LYS A 13 3.49 13.03 -7.70
CA LYS A 13 2.05 13.16 -7.55
C LYS A 13 1.27 12.72 -8.79
N ILE A 14 1.75 13.05 -9.99
CA ILE A 14 1.15 12.61 -11.26
C ILE A 14 1.25 11.09 -11.38
N MET A 15 2.43 10.53 -11.07
CA MET A 15 2.68 9.09 -11.07
C MET A 15 1.78 8.34 -10.09
N TYR A 16 1.68 8.83 -8.85
CA TYR A 16 0.81 8.29 -7.81
C TYR A 16 -0.65 8.25 -8.27
N SER A 17 -1.16 9.33 -8.86
CA SER A 17 -2.54 9.37 -9.36
C SER A 17 -2.80 8.29 -10.42
N LYS A 18 -1.86 8.09 -11.35
CA LYS A 18 -1.99 7.07 -12.39
C LYS A 18 -1.93 5.64 -11.83
N ILE A 19 -1.02 5.39 -10.89
CA ILE A 19 -0.88 4.11 -10.21
C ILE A 19 -2.16 3.81 -9.42
N MET A 20 -2.64 4.75 -8.59
CA MET A 20 -3.82 4.54 -7.76
C MET A 20 -5.12 4.41 -8.54
N THR A 21 -5.21 5.00 -9.73
CA THR A 21 -6.35 4.77 -10.64
C THR A 21 -6.44 3.30 -11.05
N HIS A 22 -5.30 2.65 -11.27
CA HIS A 22 -5.24 1.24 -11.68
C HIS A 22 -5.31 0.27 -10.50
N PHE A 23 -4.51 0.52 -9.46
CA PHE A 23 -4.36 -0.40 -8.33
C PHE A 23 -5.33 -0.13 -7.19
N GLY A 24 -5.88 1.08 -7.07
CA GLY A 24 -6.81 1.45 -5.99
C GLY A 24 -7.99 0.48 -5.85
N PRO A 25 -8.69 0.11 -6.94
CA PRO A 25 -9.76 -0.89 -6.90
C PRO A 25 -9.31 -2.31 -6.55
N LEU A 26 -8.01 -2.62 -6.68
CA LEU A 26 -7.44 -3.93 -6.41
C LEU A 26 -6.93 -4.06 -4.96
N LEU A 27 -6.87 -2.97 -4.21
CA LEU A 27 -6.44 -2.99 -2.82
C LEU A 27 -7.48 -3.68 -1.93
N ASN A 28 -6.99 -4.42 -0.94
CA ASN A 28 -7.84 -5.07 0.04
C ASN A 28 -8.70 -4.03 0.80
N SER A 29 -9.97 -4.34 1.03
CA SER A 29 -10.90 -3.45 1.74
C SER A 29 -10.56 -3.22 3.21
N SER A 30 -9.63 -3.97 3.80
CA SER A 30 -9.07 -3.77 5.14
C SER A 30 -7.69 -3.09 5.09
N GLN A 31 -7.19 -2.68 3.91
CA GLN A 31 -6.00 -1.85 3.82
C GLN A 31 -6.34 -0.41 4.21
N HIS A 32 -5.75 0.10 5.29
CA HIS A 32 -5.89 1.49 5.72
C HIS A 32 -4.65 2.35 5.47
N GLY A 33 -3.47 1.72 5.38
CA GLY A 33 -2.23 2.41 5.05
C GLY A 33 -2.20 2.87 3.59
N PHE A 34 -1.92 4.15 3.36
CA PHE A 34 -1.80 4.76 2.03
C PHE A 34 -3.05 4.59 1.14
N ALA A 35 -4.22 4.37 1.73
CA ALA A 35 -5.50 4.23 1.04
C ALA A 35 -6.33 5.52 1.17
N SER A 36 -6.91 5.97 0.06
CA SER A 36 -7.76 7.17 0.06
C SER A 36 -8.98 6.99 0.95
N GLY A 37 -9.33 8.02 1.73
CA GLY A 37 -10.49 8.02 2.63
C GLY A 37 -10.33 7.17 3.90
N LYS A 38 -9.14 6.61 4.13
CA LYS A 38 -8.84 5.79 5.30
C LYS A 38 -7.69 6.36 6.12
N SER A 39 -7.72 6.05 7.40
CA SER A 39 -6.76 6.52 8.39
C SER A 39 -6.47 5.46 9.45
N ILE A 40 -5.47 5.73 10.28
CA ILE A 40 -5.18 4.93 11.47
C ILE A 40 -6.43 4.86 12.37
N THR A 41 -7.18 5.95 12.48
CA THR A 41 -8.42 6.00 13.26
C THR A 41 -9.49 5.06 12.71
N THR A 42 -9.69 5.02 11.39
CA THR A 42 -10.65 4.07 10.78
C THR A 42 -10.23 2.62 11.00
N ASN A 43 -8.93 2.33 10.90
CA ASN A 43 -8.39 0.99 11.17
C ASN A 43 -8.64 0.55 12.62
N MET A 44 -8.36 1.44 13.57
CA MET A 44 -8.59 1.18 14.98
C MET A 44 -10.08 1.00 15.28
N ALA A 45 -10.95 1.80 14.67
CA ALA A 45 -12.39 1.67 14.84
C ALA A 45 -12.89 0.31 14.35
N GLU A 46 -12.51 -0.13 13.14
CA GLU A 46 -12.87 -1.44 12.59
C GLU A 46 -12.36 -2.59 13.47
N MET A 47 -11.11 -2.50 13.96
CA MET A 47 -10.53 -3.50 14.86
C MET A 47 -11.28 -3.59 16.19
N ILE A 48 -11.62 -2.45 16.81
CA ILE A 48 -12.34 -2.43 18.08
C ILE A 48 -13.75 -3.01 17.90
N THR A 49 -14.46 -2.64 16.83
CA THR A 49 -15.78 -3.20 16.53
C THR A 49 -15.72 -4.72 16.41
N PHE A 50 -14.75 -5.24 15.64
CA PHE A 50 -14.55 -6.69 15.50
C PHE A 50 -14.29 -7.39 16.85
N ILE A 51 -13.43 -6.82 17.71
CA ILE A 51 -13.14 -7.38 19.04
C ILE A 51 -14.39 -7.37 19.93
N MET A 52 -15.18 -6.29 19.90
CA MET A 52 -16.39 -6.16 20.72
C MET A 52 -17.48 -7.14 20.29
N GLU A 53 -17.65 -7.36 18.99
CA GLU A 53 -18.57 -8.36 18.45
C GLU A 53 -18.17 -9.77 18.88
N ALA A 54 -16.90 -10.15 18.69
CA ALA A 54 -16.40 -11.44 19.14
C ALA A 54 -16.53 -11.63 20.66
N TYR A 55 -16.29 -10.57 21.45
CA TYR A 55 -16.48 -10.59 22.89
C TYR A 55 -17.94 -10.86 23.28
N ALA A 56 -18.90 -10.20 22.61
CA ALA A 56 -20.33 -10.43 22.84
C ALA A 56 -20.74 -11.88 22.54
N GLU A 57 -20.11 -12.50 21.55
CA GLU A 57 -20.32 -13.90 21.17
C GLU A 57 -19.52 -14.91 22.03
N LYS A 58 -18.74 -14.43 23.01
CA LYS A 58 -17.85 -15.23 23.86
C LYS A 58 -16.77 -15.98 23.06
N CYS A 59 -16.37 -15.43 21.92
CA CYS A 59 -15.28 -15.92 21.08
C CYS A 59 -13.94 -15.36 21.56
N GLN A 60 -12.87 -16.13 21.39
CA GLN A 60 -11.50 -15.66 21.62
C GLN A 60 -10.98 -14.94 20.37
N VAL A 61 -10.28 -13.82 20.57
CA VAL A 61 -9.58 -13.09 19.52
C VAL A 61 -8.10 -13.00 19.87
N ASP A 62 -7.25 -13.49 18.98
CA ASP A 62 -5.79 -13.40 19.08
C ASP A 62 -5.25 -12.46 18.00
N GLY A 63 -4.33 -11.56 18.36
CA GLY A 63 -3.73 -10.59 17.46
C GLY A 63 -2.29 -10.96 17.09
N LEU A 64 -1.99 -11.04 15.80
CA LEU A 64 -0.62 -11.15 15.28
C LEU A 64 -0.20 -9.83 14.64
N TYR A 65 0.70 -9.11 15.31
CA TYR A 65 1.28 -7.87 14.78
C TYR A 65 2.67 -8.16 14.20
N THR A 66 2.81 -7.98 12.88
CA THR A 66 4.08 -8.14 12.17
C THR A 66 4.51 -6.81 11.56
N ASP A 67 5.81 -6.55 11.54
CA ASP A 67 6.39 -5.38 10.89
C ASP A 67 7.56 -5.79 9.98
N PHE A 68 7.73 -5.06 8.88
CA PHE A 68 8.85 -5.27 7.96
C PHE A 68 10.01 -4.35 8.36
N SER A 69 11.12 -4.94 8.79
CA SER A 69 12.37 -4.19 8.96
C SER A 69 12.76 -3.56 7.63
N LYS A 70 12.95 -2.22 7.60
CA LYS A 70 13.40 -1.47 6.41
C LYS A 70 12.65 -1.86 5.13
N ALA A 71 11.31 -1.82 5.17
CA ALA A 71 10.44 -2.33 4.10
C ALA A 71 10.82 -1.89 2.67
N PHE A 72 11.25 -0.62 2.50
CA PHE A 72 11.67 -0.11 1.20
C PHE A 72 13.08 -0.53 0.79
N ASP A 73 14.02 -0.62 1.74
CA ASP A 73 15.39 -1.07 1.45
C ASP A 73 15.43 -2.56 1.08
N ASN A 74 14.48 -3.35 1.59
CA ASN A 74 14.37 -4.78 1.34
C ASN A 74 13.48 -5.11 0.13
N LEU A 75 12.99 -4.12 -0.60
CA LEU A 75 12.10 -4.33 -1.74
C LEU A 75 12.89 -4.79 -2.97
N ILE A 76 12.61 -6.02 -3.44
CA ILE A 76 13.24 -6.55 -4.65
C ILE A 76 12.51 -6.00 -5.88
N HIS A 77 13.15 -5.07 -6.58
CA HIS A 77 12.56 -4.37 -7.74
C HIS A 77 12.07 -5.34 -8.85
N ALA A 78 12.80 -6.43 -9.13
CA ALA A 78 12.38 -7.42 -10.12
C ALA A 78 11.02 -8.06 -9.79
N ILE A 79 10.79 -8.36 -8.50
CA ILE A 79 9.52 -8.93 -8.03
C ILE A 79 8.41 -7.89 -8.10
N LEU A 80 8.68 -6.64 -7.71
CA LEU A 80 7.71 -5.55 -7.82
C LEU A 80 7.27 -5.34 -9.28
N LEU A 81 8.22 -5.23 -10.21
CA LEU A 81 7.93 -5.04 -11.62
C LEU A 81 7.15 -6.22 -12.21
N GLN A 82 7.50 -7.45 -11.84
CA GLN A 82 6.74 -8.63 -12.25
C GLN A 82 5.29 -8.57 -11.74
N LYS A 83 5.09 -8.27 -10.45
CA LYS A 83 3.75 -8.10 -9.87
C LYS A 83 2.93 -7.02 -10.58
N MET A 84 3.56 -5.90 -10.94
CA MET A 84 2.87 -4.83 -11.67
C MET A 84 2.45 -5.29 -13.08
N LYS A 85 3.28 -6.07 -13.77
CA LYS A 85 2.94 -6.68 -15.07
C LYS A 85 1.81 -7.70 -14.94
N ASP A 86 1.87 -8.56 -13.92
CA ASP A 86 0.85 -9.59 -13.68
C ASP A 86 -0.52 -8.96 -13.38
N LEU A 87 -0.52 -7.82 -12.67
CA LEU A 87 -1.72 -7.01 -12.41
C LEU A 87 -2.10 -6.11 -13.60
N SER A 88 -1.57 -6.38 -14.79
CA SER A 88 -1.91 -5.71 -16.06
C SER A 88 -1.66 -4.20 -16.07
N PHE A 89 -0.71 -3.71 -15.26
CA PHE A 89 -0.27 -2.32 -15.36
C PHE A 89 0.70 -2.19 -16.54
N ASN A 90 0.17 -2.01 -17.75
CA ASN A 90 0.93 -2.01 -19.01
C ASN A 90 1.47 -0.62 -19.41
N GLY A 91 1.89 0.19 -18.45
CA GLY A 91 2.44 1.51 -18.75
C GLY A 91 3.81 1.41 -19.44
N LYS A 92 4.08 2.25 -20.46
CA LYS A 92 5.44 2.55 -20.99
C LYS A 92 6.45 3.00 -19.92
N ILE A 93 6.00 3.14 -18.68
CA ILE A 93 6.77 3.55 -17.50
C ILE A 93 7.54 2.35 -16.91
N ILE A 94 7.07 1.13 -17.15
CA ILE A 94 7.76 -0.10 -16.73
C ILE A 94 8.71 -0.54 -17.85
N ASN A 95 9.71 0.28 -18.15
CA ASN A 95 10.85 -0.21 -18.92
C ASN A 95 11.80 -0.92 -17.98
N THR A 96 12.06 -2.21 -18.22
CA THR A 96 12.87 -3.08 -17.36
C THR A 96 14.34 -2.69 -17.27
N ASN A 97 14.80 -1.75 -18.10
CA ASN A 97 16.19 -1.30 -18.15
C ASN A 97 16.45 0.05 -17.46
N ASP A 98 15.41 0.78 -17.04
CA ASP A 98 15.54 2.21 -16.66
C ASP A 98 15.32 2.49 -15.16
N LEU A 99 15.12 1.48 -14.30
CA LEU A 99 15.03 1.70 -12.85
C LEU A 99 16.43 1.67 -12.21
N TYR A 100 17.25 2.66 -12.56
CA TYR A 100 18.35 3.11 -11.71
C TYR A 100 17.97 4.46 -11.11
N PHE A 101 17.18 4.38 -10.03
CA PHE A 101 17.33 5.16 -8.80
C PHE A 101 16.75 4.34 -7.65
#